data_AF-A0A835XN70-F1
#
_entry.id   AF-A0A835XN70-F1
#
_cell.length_a   1.000
_cell.length_b   1.000
_cell.length_c   1.000
_cell.angle_alpha   90.00
_cell.angle_beta   90.00
_cell.angle_gamma   90.00
#
_symmetry.space_group_name_H-M   'P 1'
#
loop_
_entity.id
_entity.type
_entity.pdbx_description
1 polymer ?
#
loop_
_entity_poly.entity_id
_entity_poly.type
_entity_poly.pdbx_seq_one_letter_code
_entity_poly.pdbx_strand_id
1 'polypeptide(L)'
;MGLRLQLLLVGIALLAVSSTCVRIGFSDEHQTSTKLQTSAAGAVGARQEPANAIRELDSDDQDDAKGMDSEGMTDVSFLLLGARVRGDTPEGDDAFCHKNRYRKRTLKVVKEMPFVGLFPELQRTRRFEGSGITYAKGSYWVVFDSLRSLGQIDLRFSFRGPENHLVGPVGDESQFEGISYDDESDTFFVLRESFEHDEHGLVPLTEQLKLSEDGNTYTVLEKCIVRFQLQDVNKGFESLYVFTRDGKRQMLGMCESNHCKTILGPDPPGLQRGHGRLVWAEYQGADPTDEHDECRWNVKRVIKLPEDAFLLDYSAINFRGMFGEDVAVTSQEDAAVWIGKFDWTAMEFVHAEGADTSGPYGQIYHFPRTADCWKMYCNVEGVAWLDAERLVFASDKSKRIQDHRCMDRDQSVHIMALP
;
A
#
# COMPACT_ATOMS: atom_id res chain seq x y z
N MET A 1 67.76 -5.81 26.73
CA MET A 1 66.35 -5.40 26.82
C MET A 1 66.03 -4.71 25.50
N GLY A 2 65.66 -5.39 24.41
CA GLY A 2 64.44 -6.17 24.15
C GLY A 2 63.45 -5.23 23.44
N LEU A 3 62.90 -5.46 22.24
CA LEU A 3 62.86 -6.58 21.31
C LEU A 3 62.61 -6.01 19.88
N ARG A 4 62.97 -6.78 18.84
CA ARG A 4 62.85 -6.48 17.39
C ARG A 4 61.39 -6.30 16.93
N LEU A 5 61.15 -5.39 15.98
CA LEU A 5 59.94 -5.36 15.15
C LEU A 5 60.31 -5.79 13.72
N GLN A 6 59.66 -6.84 13.23
CA GLN A 6 59.86 -7.44 11.90
C GLN A 6 59.00 -6.75 10.83
N LEU A 7 59.61 -6.55 9.67
CA LEU A 7 58.96 -6.36 8.37
C LEU A 7 58.03 -7.54 8.05
N LEU A 8 56.90 -7.28 7.37
CA LEU A 8 56.52 -8.04 6.18
C LEU A 8 55.55 -7.24 5.28
N LEU A 9 55.98 -7.09 4.02
CA LEU A 9 55.23 -6.61 2.86
C LEU A 9 54.57 -7.81 2.17
N VAL A 10 53.26 -7.73 1.89
CA VAL A 10 52.52 -8.55 0.91
C VAL A 10 51.43 -7.61 0.40
N GLY A 11 51.27 -7.26 -0.88
CA GLY A 11 51.39 -8.08 -2.09
C GLY A 11 49.98 -8.31 -2.66
N ILE A 12 49.32 -7.27 -3.19
CA ILE A 12 48.01 -7.38 -3.83
C ILE A 12 48.23 -7.55 -5.34
N ALA A 13 47.83 -8.72 -5.85
CA ALA A 13 47.84 -9.07 -7.26
C ALA A 13 46.56 -8.58 -7.95
N LEU A 14 46.71 -7.80 -9.02
CA LEU A 14 45.63 -7.52 -9.98
C LEU A 14 45.51 -8.71 -10.95
N LEU A 15 44.34 -9.34 -10.99
CA LEU A 15 43.94 -10.26 -12.06
C LEU A 15 43.11 -9.48 -13.09
N ALA A 16 43.72 -9.25 -14.26
CA ALA A 16 43.02 -8.85 -15.47
C ALA A 16 42.58 -10.12 -16.21
N VAL A 17 41.28 -10.34 -16.36
CA VAL A 17 40.73 -11.39 -17.23
C VAL A 17 40.10 -10.72 -18.46
N SER A 18 40.72 -11.00 -19.59
CA SER A 18 40.30 -10.67 -20.95
C SER A 18 39.09 -11.51 -21.34
N SER A 19 37.94 -10.88 -21.59
CA SER A 19 36.78 -11.54 -22.20
C SER A 19 36.84 -11.43 -23.72
N THR A 20 37.19 -12.55 -24.34
CA THR A 20 37.16 -12.79 -25.77
C THR A 20 35.71 -12.81 -26.27
N CYS A 21 35.43 -11.96 -27.26
CA CYS A 21 34.16 -11.88 -27.96
C CYS A 21 34.01 -13.10 -28.90
N VAL A 22 33.09 -14.01 -28.60
CA VAL A 22 32.70 -15.11 -29.50
C VAL A 22 31.44 -14.68 -30.26
N ARG A 23 31.62 -14.42 -31.56
CA ARG A 23 30.53 -14.36 -32.55
C ARG A 23 30.09 -15.80 -32.85
N ILE A 24 28.82 -16.09 -32.66
CA ILE A 24 28.16 -17.24 -33.30
C ILE A 24 27.13 -16.67 -34.27
N GLY A 25 27.28 -17.01 -35.55
CA GLY A 25 26.31 -16.73 -36.60
C GLY A 25 25.97 -18.01 -37.35
N PHE A 26 24.73 -18.05 -37.83
CA PHE A 26 24.11 -18.92 -38.84
C PHE A 26 23.90 -20.41 -38.51
N SER A 27 22.65 -20.87 -38.62
CA SER A 27 22.11 -21.40 -39.90
C SER A 27 20.62 -21.76 -39.82
N ASP A 28 19.93 -21.48 -40.92
CA ASP A 28 18.57 -21.89 -41.29
C ASP A 28 18.43 -23.40 -41.55
N GLU A 29 17.16 -23.79 -41.78
CA GLU A 29 16.65 -25.01 -42.44
C GLU A 29 16.43 -26.27 -41.58
N HIS A 30 15.17 -26.69 -41.40
CA HIS A 30 14.50 -27.58 -42.36
C HIS A 30 13.03 -27.86 -41.99
N GLN A 31 12.18 -27.86 -43.03
CA GLN A 31 10.83 -28.41 -43.05
C GLN A 31 10.87 -29.94 -42.91
N THR A 32 9.89 -30.53 -42.22
CA THR A 32 9.27 -31.78 -42.71
C THR A 32 7.80 -31.85 -42.30
N SER A 33 6.98 -31.92 -43.34
CA SER A 33 5.58 -32.31 -43.35
C SER A 33 5.43 -33.80 -43.04
N THR A 34 4.40 -34.17 -42.28
CA THR A 34 3.76 -35.48 -42.49
C THR A 34 2.25 -35.33 -42.40
N LYS A 35 1.60 -35.50 -43.55
CA LYS A 35 0.18 -35.83 -43.70
C LYS A 35 -0.02 -37.30 -43.30
N LEU A 36 -1.14 -37.60 -42.64
CA LEU A 36 -1.84 -38.85 -42.88
C LEU A 36 -3.35 -38.61 -42.94
N GLN A 37 -3.92 -39.22 -43.98
CA GLN A 37 -5.26 -39.05 -44.54
C GLN A 37 -6.24 -40.11 -44.00
N THR A 38 -7.53 -39.73 -43.99
CA THR A 38 -8.76 -40.50 -44.37
C THR A 38 -9.10 -41.77 -43.58
N SER A 39 -10.36 -42.13 -43.27
CA SER A 39 -11.65 -42.11 -44.02
C SER A 39 -12.82 -42.08 -43.01
N ALA A 40 -13.95 -41.36 -43.15
CA ALA A 40 -14.99 -41.27 -44.19
C ALA A 40 -15.97 -42.47 -44.30
N ALA A 41 -17.24 -42.24 -43.89
CA ALA A 41 -18.54 -42.70 -44.44
C ALA A 41 -19.61 -42.55 -43.32
N GLY A 42 -20.65 -41.70 -43.39
CA GLY A 42 -21.82 -41.70 -44.32
C GLY A 42 -23.00 -42.40 -43.61
N ALA A 43 -24.26 -41.98 -43.54
CA ALA A 43 -25.12 -41.07 -44.32
C ALA A 43 -26.44 -40.83 -43.50
N VAL A 44 -27.02 -39.61 -43.45
CA VAL A 44 -28.19 -39.09 -44.20
C VAL A 44 -29.61 -39.36 -43.61
N GLY A 45 -30.39 -38.27 -43.49
CA GLY A 45 -31.87 -38.22 -43.45
C GLY A 45 -32.40 -37.18 -42.43
N ALA A 46 -32.62 -35.90 -42.73
CA ALA A 46 -33.60 -35.21 -43.59
C ALA A 46 -35.03 -35.03 -43.00
N ARG A 47 -35.41 -33.75 -42.80
CA ARG A 47 -36.77 -33.13 -42.73
C ARG A 47 -37.62 -33.45 -41.48
N GLN A 48 -38.47 -32.59 -40.92
CA GLN A 48 -39.22 -31.41 -41.39
C GLN A 48 -39.81 -30.66 -40.17
N GLU A 49 -39.98 -29.33 -40.24
CA GLU A 49 -40.83 -28.55 -39.29
C GLU A 49 -42.31 -28.97 -39.37
N PRO A 50 -43.17 -28.59 -38.38
CA PRO A 50 -43.90 -27.34 -38.57
C PRO A 50 -44.14 -26.49 -37.30
N ALA A 51 -44.47 -25.23 -37.57
CA ALA A 51 -44.92 -24.18 -36.67
C ALA A 51 -46.30 -24.43 -36.01
N ASN A 52 -46.47 -23.87 -34.80
CA ASN A 52 -47.58 -23.01 -34.36
C ASN A 52 -47.81 -23.15 -32.85
N ALA A 53 -47.74 -22.04 -32.11
CA ALA A 53 -48.89 -21.45 -31.42
C ALA A 53 -48.42 -20.33 -30.47
N ILE A 54 -48.89 -19.13 -30.77
CA ILE A 54 -48.87 -17.95 -29.90
C ILE A 54 -49.74 -18.25 -28.68
N ARG A 55 -49.22 -17.98 -27.48
CA ARG A 55 -50.03 -17.77 -26.28
C ARG A 55 -49.35 -16.73 -25.40
N GLU A 56 -49.99 -15.57 -25.31
CA GLU A 56 -49.78 -14.57 -24.26
C GLU A 56 -49.96 -15.22 -22.90
N LEU A 57 -48.99 -15.05 -22.01
CA LEU A 57 -49.17 -15.08 -20.57
C LEU A 57 -48.18 -14.09 -19.95
N ASP A 58 -48.76 -12.99 -19.46
CA ASP A 58 -48.20 -12.17 -18.40
C ASP A 58 -47.83 -13.06 -17.19
N SER A 59 -46.62 -12.88 -16.67
CA SER A 59 -46.28 -13.30 -15.31
C SER A 59 -45.11 -12.47 -14.79
N ASP A 60 -45.46 -11.43 -14.03
CA ASP A 60 -44.84 -10.98 -12.78
C ASP A 60 -43.37 -11.37 -12.55
N ASP A 61 -42.46 -10.44 -12.85
CA ASP A 61 -41.13 -10.36 -12.23
C ASP A 61 -41.29 -9.90 -10.77
N GLN A 62 -41.44 -10.87 -9.85
CA GLN A 62 -41.15 -10.69 -8.43
C GLN A 62 -39.82 -11.39 -8.13
N ASP A 63 -38.73 -10.64 -8.16
CA ASP A 63 -37.49 -11.06 -7.51
C ASP A 63 -37.56 -10.72 -6.02
N ASP A 64 -37.70 -11.79 -5.23
CA ASP A 64 -37.60 -11.82 -3.79
C ASP A 64 -36.19 -11.42 -3.32
N ALA A 65 -36.02 -10.16 -2.95
CA ALA A 65 -34.92 -9.71 -2.11
C ALA A 65 -35.44 -9.45 -0.68
N LYS A 66 -35.47 -10.50 0.15
CA LYS A 66 -35.66 -10.37 1.61
C LYS A 66 -34.82 -11.38 2.40
N GLY A 67 -34.00 -10.82 3.29
CA GLY A 67 -33.38 -11.45 4.46
C GLY A 67 -31.91 -11.80 4.25
N MET A 68 -30.96 -11.43 5.09
CA MET A 68 -30.98 -10.85 6.44
C MET A 68 -29.57 -10.29 6.70
N ASP A 69 -29.52 -9.08 7.26
CA ASP A 69 -28.64 -8.60 8.33
C ASP A 69 -27.18 -9.10 8.35
N SER A 70 -26.27 -8.27 7.83
CA SER A 70 -24.94 -8.08 8.41
C SER A 70 -24.80 -6.61 8.80
N GLU A 71 -25.08 -6.32 10.07
CA GLU A 71 -24.68 -5.07 10.71
C GLU A 71 -23.15 -4.97 10.67
N GLY A 72 -22.63 -4.19 9.73
CA GLY A 72 -21.24 -3.80 9.60
C GLY A 72 -21.23 -2.38 9.06
N MET A 73 -21.26 -1.43 9.98
CA MET A 73 -21.47 -0.01 9.72
C MET A 73 -20.23 0.61 9.06
N THR A 74 -20.20 0.71 7.72
CA THR A 74 -19.08 1.32 6.95
C THR A 74 -19.46 2.55 6.11
N ASP A 75 -20.70 3.04 6.15
CA ASP A 75 -21.15 4.12 5.24
C ASP A 75 -21.40 5.50 5.89
N VAL A 76 -21.29 5.63 7.22
CA VAL A 76 -21.67 6.88 7.93
C VAL A 76 -20.48 7.81 8.20
N SER A 77 -19.26 7.28 8.28
CA SER A 77 -18.04 8.03 8.60
C SER A 77 -17.72 9.11 7.55
N PHE A 78 -18.00 8.83 6.27
CA PHE A 78 -17.79 9.78 5.18
C PHE A 78 -18.93 10.79 5.04
N LEU A 79 -20.16 10.44 5.45
CA LEU A 79 -21.32 11.35 5.44
C LEU A 79 -21.13 12.56 6.38
N LEU A 80 -20.36 12.39 7.47
CA LEU A 80 -20.02 13.50 8.37
C LEU A 80 -18.86 14.37 7.84
N LEU A 81 -17.99 13.84 6.98
CA LEU A 81 -16.97 14.63 6.27
C LEU A 81 -17.57 15.47 5.12
N GLY A 82 -18.72 15.03 4.57
CA GLY A 82 -19.49 15.80 3.58
C GLY A 82 -20.20 17.04 4.14
N ALA A 83 -20.37 17.12 5.46
CA ALA A 83 -20.84 18.33 6.13
C ALA A 83 -19.68 19.32 6.22
N ARG A 84 -19.47 20.11 5.16
CA ARG A 84 -18.54 21.26 5.12
C ARG A 84 -18.54 22.02 6.46
N VAL A 85 -17.54 21.77 7.30
CA VAL A 85 -17.08 22.78 8.25
C VAL A 85 -16.40 23.83 7.39
N ARG A 86 -17.17 24.87 7.04
CA ARG A 86 -16.63 26.10 6.47
C ARG A 86 -15.71 26.72 7.50
N GLY A 87 -14.42 26.48 7.35
CA GLY A 87 -13.37 27.10 8.15
C GLY A 87 -12.11 26.25 8.10
N ASP A 88 -11.04 26.82 7.58
CA ASP A 88 -9.65 26.38 7.77
C ASP A 88 -9.12 25.24 6.89
N THR A 89 -9.43 25.26 5.59
CA THR A 89 -8.39 24.91 4.61
C THR A 89 -7.42 26.11 4.55
N PRO A 90 -6.09 25.93 4.64
CA PRO A 90 -5.14 27.04 4.54
C PRO A 90 -5.31 27.85 3.25
N GLU A 91 -5.84 27.19 2.21
CA GLU A 91 -6.31 27.77 0.96
C GLU A 91 -7.48 26.89 0.49
N GLY A 92 -8.68 27.43 0.24
CA GLY A 92 -9.77 26.65 -0.36
C GLY A 92 -9.28 25.95 -1.64
N ASP A 93 -9.72 24.72 -1.92
CA ASP A 93 -9.22 23.90 -3.03
C ASP A 93 -9.09 24.68 -4.36
N ASP A 94 -10.07 25.54 -4.68
CA ASP A 94 -10.05 26.41 -5.86
C ASP A 94 -8.85 27.40 -5.87
N ALA A 95 -8.45 27.91 -4.71
CA ALA A 95 -7.37 28.88 -4.59
C ALA A 95 -5.97 28.26 -4.82
N PHE A 96 -5.81 26.94 -4.68
CA PHE A 96 -4.53 26.26 -4.88
C PHE A 96 -4.12 26.26 -6.36
N CYS A 97 -5.01 25.85 -7.27
CA CYS A 97 -4.69 25.73 -8.70
C CYS A 97 -4.44 27.08 -9.39
N HIS A 98 -5.01 28.15 -8.86
CA HIS A 98 -4.90 29.49 -9.45
C HIS A 98 -3.69 30.29 -8.96
N LYS A 99 -2.81 29.70 -8.14
CA LYS A 99 -1.58 30.32 -7.67
C LYS A 99 -0.36 29.86 -8.46
N ASN A 100 0.62 30.76 -8.60
CA ASN A 100 1.95 30.47 -9.16
C ASN A 100 2.69 29.32 -8.44
N ARG A 101 2.20 28.89 -7.27
CA ARG A 101 2.75 27.78 -6.49
C ARG A 101 2.28 26.41 -6.98
N TYR A 102 1.16 26.30 -7.71
CA TYR A 102 0.62 25.02 -8.19
C TYR A 102 1.70 24.19 -8.88
N ARG A 103 2.41 24.79 -9.85
CA ARG A 103 3.47 24.08 -10.60
C ARG A 103 4.60 23.54 -9.71
N LYS A 104 4.97 24.25 -8.65
CA LYS A 104 6.07 23.91 -7.71
C LYS A 104 5.63 23.02 -6.55
N ARG A 105 4.33 22.76 -6.43
CA ARG A 105 3.72 22.01 -5.33
C ARG A 105 2.86 20.86 -5.82
N THR A 106 2.84 20.57 -7.11
CA THR A 106 2.02 19.50 -7.69
C THR A 106 2.94 18.44 -8.27
N LEU A 107 2.78 17.21 -7.78
CA LEU A 107 3.49 16.04 -8.28
C LEU A 107 3.30 15.88 -9.79
N LYS A 108 4.28 15.28 -10.46
CA LYS A 108 4.24 14.98 -11.88
C LYS A 108 4.02 13.49 -12.08
N VAL A 109 2.90 13.13 -12.69
CA VAL A 109 2.63 11.74 -13.07
C VAL A 109 3.69 11.28 -14.05
N VAL A 110 4.39 10.20 -13.69
CA VAL A 110 5.37 9.54 -14.56
C VAL A 110 4.71 8.34 -15.23
N LYS A 111 4.00 7.51 -14.44
CA LYS A 111 3.31 6.33 -14.94
C LYS A 111 2.19 5.90 -14.00
N GLU A 112 1.14 5.31 -14.55
CA GLU A 112 0.02 4.76 -13.79
C GLU A 112 -0.44 3.45 -14.43
N MET A 113 -0.99 2.55 -13.64
CA MET A 113 -1.61 1.32 -14.12
C MET A 113 -2.70 0.85 -13.13
N PRO A 114 -3.92 0.53 -13.59
CA PRO A 114 -4.88 -0.12 -12.73
C PRO A 114 -4.41 -1.54 -12.40
N PHE A 115 -4.67 -2.03 -11.19
CA PHE A 115 -4.20 -3.36 -10.75
C PHE A 115 -4.69 -4.49 -11.67
N VAL A 116 -5.92 -4.37 -12.19
CA VAL A 116 -6.47 -5.32 -13.18
C VAL A 116 -5.64 -5.40 -14.48
N GLY A 117 -4.88 -4.37 -14.81
CA GLY A 117 -3.97 -4.33 -15.95
C GLY A 117 -2.57 -4.90 -15.67
N LEU A 118 -2.19 -5.03 -14.39
CA LEU A 118 -0.86 -5.52 -14.00
C LEU A 118 -0.77 -7.04 -14.05
N PHE A 119 -1.78 -7.74 -13.52
CA PHE A 119 -1.69 -9.17 -13.27
C PHE A 119 -2.14 -9.98 -14.50
N PRO A 120 -1.30 -10.92 -15.01
CA PRO A 120 -1.69 -11.84 -16.07
C PRO A 120 -2.88 -12.71 -15.67
N GLU A 121 -2.91 -13.15 -14.41
CA GLU A 121 -3.95 -13.97 -13.81
C GLU A 121 -4.63 -13.20 -12.67
N LEU A 122 -5.92 -12.92 -12.84
CA LEU A 122 -6.71 -12.18 -11.86
C LEU A 122 -7.32 -13.07 -10.77
N GLN A 123 -7.09 -14.39 -10.84
CA GLN A 123 -7.59 -15.37 -9.86
C GLN A 123 -9.09 -15.20 -9.50
N ARG A 124 -9.92 -14.80 -10.48
CA ARG A 124 -11.38 -14.53 -10.33
C ARG A 124 -11.76 -13.30 -9.50
N THR A 125 -10.83 -12.45 -9.09
CA THR A 125 -11.14 -11.13 -8.53
C THR A 125 -11.08 -10.03 -9.61
N ARG A 126 -11.79 -8.92 -9.36
CA ARG A 126 -11.67 -7.65 -10.09
C ARG A 126 -11.64 -6.44 -9.16
N ARG A 127 -11.63 -6.70 -7.85
CA ARG A 127 -11.61 -5.69 -6.79
C ARG A 127 -10.21 -5.69 -6.20
N PHE A 128 -9.53 -4.56 -6.29
CA PHE A 128 -8.15 -4.38 -5.84
C PHE A 128 -8.05 -3.06 -5.10
N GLU A 129 -8.48 -3.08 -3.86
CA GLU A 129 -8.49 -1.95 -2.93
C GLU A 129 -7.12 -1.87 -2.25
N GLY A 130 -6.20 -1.08 -2.83
CA GLY A 130 -4.78 -1.09 -2.46
C GLY A 130 -4.45 -0.14 -1.32
N SER A 131 -4.30 -0.69 -0.12
CA SER A 131 -4.11 0.09 1.11
C SER A 131 -2.64 0.38 1.45
N GLY A 132 -1.73 -0.57 1.15
CA GLY A 132 -0.32 -0.45 1.56
C GLY A 132 0.64 -0.89 0.46
N ILE A 133 1.82 -0.26 0.38
CA ILE A 133 2.87 -0.61 -0.58
C ILE A 133 4.27 -0.48 0.04
N THR A 134 5.16 -1.42 -0.29
CA THR A 134 6.58 -1.34 0.09
C THR A 134 7.48 -1.83 -1.04
N TYR A 135 8.72 -1.35 -1.08
CA TYR A 135 9.75 -1.90 -1.96
C TYR A 135 10.53 -2.98 -1.22
N ALA A 136 10.56 -4.18 -1.79
CA ALA A 136 11.30 -5.30 -1.23
C ALA A 136 11.70 -6.29 -2.32
N LYS A 137 12.89 -6.89 -2.17
CA LYS A 137 13.36 -7.98 -3.04
C LYS A 137 13.30 -7.63 -4.54
N GLY A 138 13.59 -6.36 -4.89
CA GLY A 138 13.63 -5.90 -6.29
C GLY A 138 12.27 -5.61 -6.94
N SER A 139 11.17 -5.70 -6.19
CA SER A 139 9.81 -5.44 -6.66
C SER A 139 9.07 -4.52 -5.68
N TYR A 140 7.93 -3.98 -6.12
CA TYR A 140 6.97 -3.43 -5.18
C TYR A 140 6.00 -4.51 -4.74
N TRP A 141 5.61 -4.45 -3.47
CA TRP A 141 4.67 -5.36 -2.84
C TRP A 141 3.51 -4.55 -2.31
N VAL A 142 2.30 -4.90 -2.73
CA VAL A 142 1.06 -4.22 -2.38
C VAL A 142 0.21 -5.16 -1.53
N VAL A 143 -0.38 -4.65 -0.45
CA VAL A 143 -1.50 -5.31 0.24
C VAL A 143 -2.81 -4.71 -0.22
N PHE A 144 -3.86 -5.52 -0.21
CA PHE A 144 -5.20 -5.08 -0.50
C PHE A 144 -6.10 -5.42 0.69
N ASP A 145 -6.95 -4.51 1.16
CA ASP A 145 -7.96 -4.83 2.20
C ASP A 145 -8.98 -5.89 1.71
N SER A 146 -9.22 -5.92 0.40
CA SER A 146 -10.20 -6.74 -0.31
C SER A 146 -9.71 -8.16 -0.62
N LEU A 147 -8.40 -8.43 -0.44
CA LEU A 147 -7.79 -9.71 -0.78
C LEU A 147 -6.65 -10.06 0.16
N ARG A 148 -6.59 -11.32 0.64
CA ARG A 148 -5.42 -11.84 1.37
C ARG A 148 -4.16 -11.96 0.51
N SER A 149 -4.27 -12.00 -0.81
CA SER A 149 -3.11 -12.07 -1.70
C SER A 149 -2.28 -10.78 -1.65
N LEU A 150 -0.96 -10.91 -1.71
CA LEU A 150 -0.05 -9.79 -1.94
C LEU A 150 0.11 -9.57 -3.44
N GLY A 151 0.11 -8.32 -3.89
CA GLY A 151 0.45 -7.96 -5.26
C GLY A 151 1.95 -7.74 -5.40
N GLN A 152 2.66 -8.66 -6.05
CA GLN A 152 4.03 -8.41 -6.50
C GLN A 152 3.96 -7.68 -7.84
N ILE A 153 4.60 -6.52 -7.95
CA ILE A 153 4.59 -5.70 -9.16
C ILE A 153 6.00 -5.21 -9.53
N ASP A 154 6.29 -5.25 -10.82
CA ASP A 154 7.55 -4.81 -11.39
C ASP A 154 7.69 -3.29 -11.34
N LEU A 155 8.94 -2.81 -11.28
CA LEU A 155 9.26 -1.39 -11.11
C LEU A 155 8.81 -0.49 -12.27
N ARG A 156 8.42 -1.09 -13.40
CA ARG A 156 7.94 -0.37 -14.59
C ARG A 156 6.45 -0.47 -14.75
N PHE A 157 5.68 -1.17 -13.92
CA PHE A 157 4.23 -1.40 -14.10
C PHE A 157 3.92 -1.92 -15.51
N SER A 158 4.57 -3.01 -15.89
CA SER A 158 4.40 -3.61 -17.21
C SER A 158 3.01 -4.24 -17.29
N PHE A 159 2.24 -3.89 -18.33
CA PHE A 159 0.91 -4.47 -18.53
C PHE A 159 1.02 -5.99 -18.67
N ARG A 160 0.38 -6.73 -17.76
CA ARG A 160 0.42 -8.20 -17.70
C ARG A 160 1.85 -8.75 -17.79
N GLY A 161 2.78 -8.08 -17.11
CA GLY A 161 4.17 -8.48 -17.04
C GLY A 161 4.33 -9.85 -16.36
N PRO A 162 5.30 -10.69 -16.77
CA PRO A 162 5.51 -12.00 -16.17
C PRO A 162 6.01 -11.94 -14.72
N GLU A 163 6.58 -10.81 -14.30
CA GLU A 163 7.02 -10.54 -12.93
C GLU A 163 5.88 -10.03 -12.03
N ASN A 164 4.69 -9.82 -12.59
CA ASN A 164 3.52 -9.33 -11.86
C ASN A 164 2.60 -10.50 -11.55
N HIS A 165 2.37 -10.78 -10.28
CA HIS A 165 1.45 -11.84 -9.88
C HIS A 165 0.93 -11.62 -8.47
N LEU A 166 -0.17 -12.32 -8.18
CA LEU A 166 -0.78 -12.38 -6.86
C LEU A 166 -0.19 -13.55 -6.08
N VAL A 167 0.29 -13.27 -4.88
CA VAL A 167 0.97 -14.22 -3.99
C VAL A 167 0.10 -14.52 -2.77
N GLY A 168 -0.25 -15.79 -2.58
CA GLY A 168 -1.06 -16.23 -1.44
C GLY A 168 -2.52 -16.58 -1.80
N PRO A 169 -3.39 -16.74 -0.78
CA PRO A 169 -4.76 -17.20 -0.98
C PRO A 169 -5.67 -16.10 -1.54
N VAL A 170 -6.73 -16.53 -2.21
CA VAL A 170 -7.69 -15.67 -2.92
C VAL A 170 -9.08 -15.87 -2.36
N GLY A 171 -9.86 -14.79 -2.29
CA GLY A 171 -11.31 -14.86 -2.07
C GLY A 171 -11.80 -14.33 -0.73
N ASP A 172 -10.91 -14.03 0.21
CA ASP A 172 -11.26 -13.45 1.51
C ASP A 172 -10.78 -11.99 1.60
N GLU A 173 -11.63 -11.13 2.18
CA GLU A 173 -11.24 -9.80 2.62
C GLU A 173 -10.18 -9.94 3.73
N SER A 174 -9.05 -9.27 3.56
CA SER A 174 -7.90 -9.36 4.46
C SER A 174 -8.00 -8.33 5.60
N GLN A 175 -8.59 -7.17 5.30
CA GLN A 175 -8.54 -5.96 6.12
C GLN A 175 -7.10 -5.48 6.35
N PHE A 176 -6.20 -5.70 5.38
CA PHE A 176 -4.81 -5.27 5.45
C PHE A 176 -4.66 -3.81 4.99
N GLU A 177 -4.19 -2.94 5.89
CA GLU A 177 -3.94 -1.53 5.61
C GLU A 177 -2.47 -1.22 5.30
N GLY A 178 -1.55 -1.91 5.98
CA GLY A 178 -0.13 -1.63 5.87
C GLY A 178 0.71 -2.84 5.50
N ILE A 179 1.87 -2.59 4.87
CA ILE A 179 2.90 -3.59 4.63
C ILE A 179 4.30 -3.01 4.89
N SER A 180 5.14 -3.78 5.57
CA SER A 180 6.57 -3.53 5.70
C SER A 180 7.35 -4.81 5.45
N TYR A 181 8.60 -4.68 5.02
CA TYR A 181 9.50 -5.80 4.84
C TYR A 181 10.65 -5.71 5.85
N ASP A 182 10.96 -6.81 6.51
CA ASP A 182 12.08 -6.95 7.44
C ASP A 182 13.17 -7.80 6.80
N ASP A 183 14.26 -7.14 6.38
CA ASP A 183 15.41 -7.79 5.75
C ASP A 183 16.08 -8.82 6.67
N GLU A 184 16.06 -8.62 8.00
CA GLU A 184 16.77 -9.48 8.94
C GLU A 184 16.10 -10.86 9.06
N SER A 185 14.78 -10.89 9.05
CA SER A 185 14.01 -12.15 9.07
C SER A 185 13.59 -12.64 7.69
N ASP A 186 13.81 -11.84 6.63
CA ASP A 186 13.30 -12.06 5.27
C ASP A 186 11.80 -12.40 5.31
N THR A 187 11.03 -11.54 5.99
CA THR A 187 9.58 -11.66 6.13
C THR A 187 8.89 -10.33 5.88
N PHE A 188 7.64 -10.42 5.46
CA PHE A 188 6.75 -9.27 5.43
C PHE A 188 5.98 -9.17 6.74
N PHE A 189 5.65 -7.95 7.12
CA PHE A 189 4.69 -7.66 8.16
C PHE A 189 3.52 -6.95 7.48
N VAL A 190 2.32 -7.44 7.72
CA VAL A 190 1.09 -6.79 7.29
C VAL A 190 0.28 -6.34 8.50
N LEU A 191 -0.45 -5.24 8.37
CA LEU A 191 -1.22 -4.62 9.45
C LEU A 191 -2.70 -4.72 9.13
N ARG A 192 -3.49 -5.11 10.13
CA ARG A 192 -4.94 -4.90 10.14
C ARG A 192 -5.24 -3.70 11.01
N GLU A 193 -6.06 -2.79 10.48
CA GLU A 193 -6.40 -1.49 11.09
C GLU A 193 -6.79 -1.66 12.57
N SER A 194 -7.74 -2.56 12.79
CA SER A 194 -8.34 -2.82 14.09
C SER A 194 -8.77 -4.29 14.20
N PHE A 195 -8.72 -4.80 15.43
CA PHE A 195 -9.07 -6.16 15.80
C PHE A 195 -9.65 -6.16 17.22
N GLU A 196 -10.81 -6.77 17.40
CA GLU A 196 -11.41 -6.92 18.72
C GLU A 196 -10.76 -8.11 19.45
N HIS A 197 -9.91 -7.77 20.42
CA HIS A 197 -9.23 -8.72 21.29
C HIS A 197 -9.99 -8.88 22.61
N ASP A 198 -10.22 -10.12 23.04
CA ASP A 198 -11.07 -10.44 24.20
C ASP A 198 -10.66 -9.67 25.49
N GLU A 199 -9.36 -9.52 25.74
CA GLU A 199 -8.85 -8.85 26.95
C GLU A 199 -8.51 -7.37 26.76
N HIS A 200 -8.30 -6.95 25.51
CA HIS A 200 -7.72 -5.65 25.19
C HIS A 200 -8.65 -4.79 24.35
N GLY A 201 -9.88 -5.23 24.12
CA GLY A 201 -10.83 -4.57 23.25
C GLY A 201 -10.25 -4.34 21.87
N LEU A 202 -10.57 -3.20 21.27
CA LEU A 202 -10.14 -2.87 19.92
C LEU A 202 -8.66 -2.42 19.88
N VAL A 203 -7.82 -3.19 19.18
CA VAL A 203 -6.38 -2.95 19.01
C VAL A 203 -5.93 -3.24 17.58
N PRO A 204 -4.85 -2.62 17.06
CA PRO A 204 -4.27 -3.03 15.78
C PRO A 204 -3.65 -4.44 15.88
N LEU A 205 -3.63 -5.17 14.77
CA LEU A 205 -3.01 -6.51 14.68
C LEU A 205 -2.00 -6.55 13.54
N THR A 206 -0.84 -7.15 13.80
CA THR A 206 0.16 -7.43 12.76
C THR A 206 0.23 -8.92 12.46
N GLU A 207 0.40 -9.30 11.20
CA GLU A 207 0.71 -10.68 10.80
C GLU A 207 2.10 -10.72 10.15
N GLN A 208 2.97 -11.63 10.60
CA GLN A 208 4.28 -11.87 9.99
C GLN A 208 4.16 -12.95 8.92
N LEU A 209 4.52 -12.63 7.68
CA LEU A 209 4.36 -13.49 6.51
C LEU A 209 5.74 -13.92 5.96
N LYS A 210 5.91 -15.22 5.75
CA LYS A 210 7.07 -15.79 5.05
C LYS A 210 6.64 -16.30 3.69
N LEU A 211 7.27 -15.79 2.63
CA LEU A 211 7.02 -16.31 1.28
C LEU A 211 7.50 -17.76 1.16
N SER A 212 6.79 -18.56 0.37
CA SER A 212 7.27 -19.88 -0.06
C SER A 212 8.50 -19.76 -0.97
N GLU A 213 9.27 -20.83 -1.08
CA GLU A 213 10.46 -20.86 -1.95
C GLU A 213 10.14 -20.59 -3.42
N ASP A 214 8.95 -20.98 -3.88
CA ASP A 214 8.49 -20.73 -5.25
C ASP A 214 7.89 -19.32 -5.45
N GLY A 215 7.74 -18.54 -4.38
CA GLY A 215 7.20 -17.18 -4.42
C GLY A 215 5.72 -17.06 -4.79
N ASN A 216 4.97 -18.17 -4.83
CA ASN A 216 3.56 -18.18 -5.23
C ASN A 216 2.59 -18.09 -4.05
N THR A 217 3.06 -18.39 -2.84
CA THR A 217 2.26 -18.34 -1.62
C THR A 217 3.07 -17.82 -0.44
N TYR A 218 2.45 -17.75 0.73
CA TYR A 218 3.10 -17.40 1.98
C TYR A 218 2.49 -18.19 3.14
N THR A 219 3.22 -18.28 4.24
CA THR A 219 2.73 -18.78 5.53
C THR A 219 2.71 -17.66 6.55
N VAL A 220 1.65 -17.59 7.34
CA VAL A 220 1.61 -16.71 8.53
C VAL A 220 2.44 -17.37 9.62
N LEU A 221 3.53 -16.73 10.03
CA LEU A 221 4.40 -17.20 11.10
C LEU A 221 3.85 -16.83 12.47
N GLU A 222 3.35 -15.61 12.60
CA GLU A 222 2.96 -15.04 13.88
C GLU A 222 1.87 -13.97 13.69
N LYS A 223 1.04 -13.78 14.70
CA LYS A 223 0.03 -12.71 14.77
C LYS A 223 0.19 -11.98 16.10
N CYS A 224 0.55 -10.71 16.06
CA CYS A 224 0.87 -9.95 17.26
C CYS A 224 0.00 -8.71 17.37
N ILE A 225 -0.66 -8.57 18.51
CA ILE A 225 -1.42 -7.37 18.83
C ILE A 225 -0.47 -6.20 19.06
N VAL A 226 -0.96 -5.00 18.79
CA VAL A 226 -0.30 -3.77 19.21
C VAL A 226 -0.99 -3.29 20.47
N ARG A 227 -0.26 -3.13 21.57
CA ARG A 227 -0.82 -2.67 22.86
C ARG A 227 -1.12 -1.17 22.83
N PHE A 228 -2.03 -0.78 21.94
CA PHE A 228 -2.53 0.55 21.73
C PHE A 228 -4.05 0.49 21.55
N GLN A 229 -4.78 0.91 22.57
CA GLN A 229 -6.24 0.88 22.56
C GLN A 229 -6.80 1.90 21.56
N LEU A 230 -7.59 1.41 20.61
CA LEU A 230 -8.37 2.23 19.69
C LEU A 230 -9.70 2.63 20.34
N GLN A 231 -10.21 3.79 19.95
CA GLN A 231 -11.48 4.32 20.47
C GLN A 231 -12.69 3.96 19.63
N ASP A 232 -12.47 3.60 18.36
CA ASP A 232 -13.49 3.41 17.34
C ASP A 232 -12.97 2.39 16.33
N VAL A 233 -13.87 1.53 15.83
CA VAL A 233 -13.59 0.51 14.81
C VAL A 233 -13.18 1.12 13.48
N ASN A 234 -13.61 2.35 13.21
CA ASN A 234 -13.38 3.05 11.95
C ASN A 234 -12.13 3.95 11.96
N LYS A 235 -11.29 3.85 13.01
CA LYS A 235 -10.13 4.73 13.22
C LYS A 235 -9.01 3.98 13.93
N GLY A 236 -8.15 3.33 13.16
CA GLY A 236 -6.97 2.62 13.65
C GLY A 236 -5.70 3.03 12.92
N PHE A 237 -4.86 2.03 12.65
CA PHE A 237 -3.59 2.27 11.95
C PHE A 237 -3.75 2.02 10.45
N GLU A 238 -3.26 2.96 9.64
CA GLU A 238 -3.32 2.87 8.18
C GLU A 238 -2.02 2.35 7.57
N SER A 239 -0.91 2.46 8.30
CA SER A 239 0.37 1.98 7.80
C SER A 239 1.30 1.58 8.93
N LEU A 240 2.26 0.72 8.58
CA LEU A 240 3.31 0.24 9.46
C LEU A 240 4.68 0.39 8.81
N TYR A 241 5.70 0.57 9.63
CA TYR A 241 7.09 0.46 9.22
C TYR A 241 7.87 -0.30 10.30
N VAL A 242 8.35 -1.49 9.96
CA VAL A 242 9.09 -2.37 10.87
C VAL A 242 10.59 -2.24 10.61
N PHE A 243 11.37 -2.18 11.69
CA PHE A 243 12.82 -2.01 11.63
C PHE A 243 13.49 -2.66 12.85
N THR A 244 14.77 -3.02 12.74
CA THR A 244 15.58 -3.48 13.88
C THR A 244 16.51 -2.40 14.37
N ARG A 245 16.42 -2.07 15.65
CA ARG A 245 17.34 -1.14 16.34
C ARG A 245 17.83 -1.77 17.64
N ASP A 246 19.14 -1.67 17.90
CA ASP A 246 19.79 -2.19 19.11
C ASP A 246 19.50 -3.69 19.35
N GLY A 247 19.43 -4.47 18.26
CA GLY A 247 19.11 -5.91 18.27
C GLY A 247 17.65 -6.23 18.62
N LYS A 248 16.77 -5.23 18.58
CA LYS A 248 15.35 -5.38 18.87
C LYS A 248 14.50 -4.96 17.69
N ARG A 249 13.54 -5.80 17.34
CA ARG A 249 12.51 -5.48 16.35
C ARG A 249 11.56 -4.43 16.93
N GLN A 250 11.32 -3.38 16.15
CA GLN A 250 10.47 -2.25 16.50
C GLN A 250 9.59 -1.89 15.31
N MET A 251 8.56 -1.09 15.55
CA MET A 251 7.70 -0.58 14.50
C MET A 251 7.24 0.86 14.77
N LEU A 252 6.90 1.56 13.69
CA LEU A 252 6.11 2.77 13.68
C LEU A 252 4.75 2.45 13.04
N GLY A 253 3.65 2.66 13.74
CA GLY A 253 2.30 2.62 13.18
C GLY A 253 1.74 4.03 13.00
N MET A 254 1.18 4.36 11.84
CA MET A 254 0.53 5.65 11.60
C MET A 254 -0.97 5.55 11.91
N CYS A 255 -1.48 6.49 12.70
CA CYS A 255 -2.92 6.62 12.90
C CYS A 255 -3.58 7.35 11.73
N GLU A 256 -4.75 6.89 11.29
CA GLU A 256 -5.53 7.53 10.23
C GLU A 256 -5.89 8.97 10.60
N SER A 257 -6.55 9.10 11.75
CA SER A 257 -7.07 10.37 12.21
C SER A 257 -6.11 11.12 13.11
N ASN A 258 -6.29 12.44 13.12
CA ASN A 258 -5.54 13.32 13.98
C ASN A 258 -5.73 12.92 15.45
N HIS A 259 -4.68 13.14 16.24
CA HIS A 259 -4.58 12.72 17.64
C HIS A 259 -4.72 11.21 17.91
N CYS A 260 -4.85 10.35 16.88
CA CYS A 260 -5.35 8.98 17.01
C CYS A 260 -6.70 8.94 17.75
N LYS A 261 -7.64 9.80 17.37
CA LYS A 261 -8.95 9.96 18.02
C LYS A 261 -10.09 9.86 17.02
N THR A 262 -11.28 9.56 17.56
CA THR A 262 -12.51 9.47 16.77
C THR A 262 -12.82 10.77 16.02
N ILE A 263 -13.50 10.60 14.88
CA ILE A 263 -14.07 11.67 14.07
C ILE A 263 -15.55 11.95 14.41
N LEU A 264 -16.10 11.25 15.39
CA LEU A 264 -17.50 11.38 15.81
C LEU A 264 -17.66 12.36 16.98
N GLY A 265 -18.74 13.13 16.98
CA GLY A 265 -19.10 14.06 18.05
C GLY A 265 -19.13 15.53 17.62
N PRO A 266 -19.46 16.46 18.54
CA PRO A 266 -19.68 17.88 18.23
C PRO A 266 -18.40 18.69 17.93
N ASP A 267 -17.23 18.18 18.32
CA ASP A 267 -15.91 18.74 18.02
C ASP A 267 -14.88 17.60 18.05
N PRO A 268 -14.86 16.75 17.02
CA PRO A 268 -14.11 15.52 17.07
C PRO A 268 -12.61 15.80 16.88
N PRO A 269 -11.74 15.43 17.84
CA PRO A 269 -10.30 15.70 17.72
C PRO A 269 -9.66 15.05 16.48
N GLY A 270 -10.23 13.97 15.95
CA GLY A 270 -9.79 13.33 14.70
C GLY A 270 -9.83 14.25 13.47
N LEU A 271 -10.70 15.28 13.49
CA LEU A 271 -10.85 16.26 12.41
C LEU A 271 -10.00 17.53 12.61
N GLN A 272 -9.15 17.59 13.64
CA GLN A 272 -8.25 18.72 13.88
C GLN A 272 -6.95 18.56 13.07
N ARG A 273 -6.87 19.25 11.93
CA ARG A 273 -5.73 19.23 10.98
C ARG A 273 -4.36 19.41 11.63
N GLY A 274 -3.34 18.75 11.08
CA GLY A 274 -1.94 18.94 11.49
C GLY A 274 -1.55 18.30 12.82
N HIS A 275 -2.33 17.32 13.27
CA HIS A 275 -2.10 16.60 14.50
C HIS A 275 -1.96 15.09 14.27
N GLY A 276 -1.32 14.70 13.17
CA GLY A 276 -0.94 13.31 12.90
C GLY A 276 -0.05 12.72 13.99
N ARG A 277 -0.06 11.39 14.09
CA ARG A 277 0.64 10.65 15.14
C ARG A 277 1.22 9.36 14.61
N LEU A 278 2.45 9.07 15.04
CA LEU A 278 3.06 7.75 14.92
C LEU A 278 3.12 7.09 16.28
N VAL A 279 2.78 5.81 16.35
CA VAL A 279 2.96 4.97 17.52
C VAL A 279 4.22 4.15 17.36
N TRP A 280 5.23 4.45 18.17
CA TRP A 280 6.46 3.67 18.23
C TRP A 280 6.30 2.55 19.25
N ALA A 281 6.48 1.30 18.81
CA ALA A 281 6.38 0.13 19.64
C ALA A 281 7.56 -0.84 19.44
N GLU A 282 7.85 -1.63 20.47
CA GLU A 282 8.89 -2.66 20.47
C GLU A 282 8.25 -4.04 20.55
N TYR A 283 8.75 -4.96 19.72
CA TYR A 283 8.29 -6.34 19.69
C TYR A 283 8.67 -7.08 20.97
N GLN A 284 7.75 -7.91 21.44
CA GLN A 284 7.96 -8.93 22.44
C GLN A 284 7.28 -10.22 21.94
N GLY A 285 8.08 -11.27 21.75
CA GLY A 285 7.55 -12.59 21.42
C GLY A 285 6.81 -13.21 22.61
N ALA A 286 5.98 -14.21 22.31
CA ALA A 286 5.33 -15.03 23.32
C ALA A 286 6.35 -15.77 24.19
N ASP A 287 6.13 -15.82 25.49
CA ASP A 287 6.85 -16.71 26.41
C ASP A 287 6.43 -18.17 26.12
N PRO A 288 7.35 -19.04 25.66
CA PRO A 288 7.00 -20.42 25.32
C PRO A 288 6.61 -21.26 26.54
N THR A 289 6.78 -20.74 27.76
CA THR A 289 6.42 -21.41 29.01
C THR A 289 5.03 -21.05 29.52
N ASP A 290 4.38 -20.03 28.93
CA ASP A 290 3.03 -19.60 29.27
C ASP A 290 2.14 -19.76 28.03
N GLU A 291 1.24 -20.76 28.08
CA GLU A 291 0.33 -21.07 26.98
C GLU A 291 -0.70 -19.97 26.69
N HIS A 292 -0.81 -18.97 27.58
CA HIS A 292 -1.65 -17.80 27.42
C HIS A 292 -0.87 -16.55 27.00
N ASP A 293 0.46 -16.60 26.96
CA ASP A 293 1.25 -15.45 26.52
C ASP A 293 1.26 -15.38 24.99
N GLU A 294 0.79 -14.26 24.47
CA GLU A 294 0.83 -13.95 23.04
C GLU A 294 1.95 -12.95 22.72
N CYS A 295 2.42 -12.99 21.47
CA CYS A 295 3.32 -11.97 21.00
C CYS A 295 2.62 -10.62 20.86
N ARG A 296 3.39 -9.55 21.04
CA ARG A 296 2.83 -8.21 21.17
C ARG A 296 3.84 -7.13 20.84
N TRP A 297 3.32 -5.98 20.43
CA TRP A 297 4.08 -4.75 20.32
C TRP A 297 3.77 -3.85 21.51
N ASN A 298 4.77 -3.62 22.36
CA ASN A 298 4.64 -2.73 23.51
C ASN A 298 4.97 -1.29 23.11
N VAL A 299 3.99 -0.40 23.24
CA VAL A 299 4.14 1.02 22.91
C VAL A 299 5.20 1.67 23.81
N LYS A 300 6.18 2.30 23.18
CA LYS A 300 7.22 3.08 23.84
C LYS A 300 6.87 4.56 23.90
N ARG A 301 6.38 5.10 22.78
CA ARG A 301 6.08 6.53 22.64
C ARG A 301 5.10 6.78 21.51
N VAL A 302 4.27 7.80 21.65
CA VAL A 302 3.54 8.40 20.53
C VAL A 302 4.31 9.64 20.05
N ILE A 303 4.76 9.62 18.81
CA ILE A 303 5.50 10.71 18.15
C ILE A 303 4.48 11.58 17.42
N LYS A 304 4.60 12.90 17.54
CA LYS A 304 3.75 13.84 16.82
C LYS A 304 4.37 14.13 15.45
N LEU A 305 3.53 14.15 14.41
CA LEU A 305 3.94 14.73 13.15
C LEU A 305 4.17 16.24 13.31
N PRO A 306 5.07 16.85 12.52
CA PRO A 306 5.25 18.29 12.50
C PRO A 306 3.98 19.04 12.13
N GLU A 307 3.83 20.26 12.64
CA GLU A 307 2.62 21.08 12.42
C GLU A 307 2.43 21.45 10.94
N ASP A 308 3.51 21.49 10.15
CA ASP A 308 3.46 21.75 8.71
C ASP A 308 3.07 20.52 7.88
N ALA A 309 3.00 19.33 8.48
CA ALA A 309 2.23 18.20 7.94
C ALA A 309 0.72 18.41 8.20
N PHE A 310 0.21 19.58 7.80
CA PHE A 310 -1.11 20.10 8.13
C PHE A 310 -2.23 19.42 7.33
N LEU A 311 -2.46 18.13 7.57
CA LEU A 311 -3.35 17.27 6.80
C LEU A 311 -4.48 16.66 7.68
N LEU A 312 -5.52 16.15 7.03
CA LEU A 312 -6.53 15.22 7.57
C LEU A 312 -6.28 13.81 7.03
N ASP A 313 -6.80 12.79 7.71
CA ASP A 313 -6.89 11.42 7.18
C ASP A 313 -5.57 10.93 6.57
N TYR A 314 -4.57 10.76 7.43
CA TYR A 314 -3.25 10.26 7.04
C TYR A 314 -3.38 8.81 6.63
N SER A 315 -2.91 8.44 5.45
CA SER A 315 -3.15 7.12 4.91
C SER A 315 -1.89 6.25 4.83
N ALA A 316 -0.71 6.83 4.65
CA ALA A 316 0.53 6.07 4.79
C ALA A 316 1.73 6.89 5.19
N ILE A 317 2.76 6.17 5.62
CA ILE A 317 4.12 6.66 5.82
C ILE A 317 5.15 5.72 5.21
N ASN A 318 6.19 6.28 4.62
CA ASN A 318 7.35 5.51 4.18
C ASN A 318 8.65 6.30 4.26
N PHE A 319 9.75 5.59 4.52
CA PHE A 319 11.09 6.14 4.69
C PHE A 319 12.00 5.70 3.55
N ARG A 320 12.87 6.60 3.08
CA ARG A 320 13.70 6.34 1.90
C ARG A 320 14.91 5.46 2.25
N GLY A 321 14.72 4.15 2.13
CA GLY A 321 15.74 3.15 2.47
C GLY A 321 15.81 2.89 3.97
N MET A 322 16.61 1.89 4.35
CA MET A 322 16.75 1.48 5.75
C MET A 322 17.41 2.60 6.56
N PHE A 323 16.67 3.14 7.53
CA PHE A 323 17.08 4.32 8.31
C PHE A 323 17.39 5.57 7.47
N GLY A 324 16.72 5.71 6.31
CA GLY A 324 16.79 6.93 5.53
C GLY A 324 16.18 8.13 6.26
N GLU A 325 16.76 9.30 6.06
CA GLU A 325 16.27 10.52 6.68
C GLU A 325 14.99 11.03 6.03
N ASP A 326 14.79 10.78 4.73
CA ASP A 326 13.61 11.29 4.03
C ASP A 326 12.38 10.45 4.35
N VAL A 327 11.30 11.14 4.71
CA VAL A 327 10.02 10.55 5.06
C VAL A 327 8.93 11.14 4.18
N ALA A 328 8.04 10.30 3.69
CA ALA A 328 6.83 10.68 2.98
C ALA A 328 5.61 10.26 3.80
N VAL A 329 4.64 11.18 3.95
CA VAL A 329 3.37 10.95 4.63
C VAL A 329 2.23 11.35 3.71
N THR A 330 1.31 10.46 3.38
CA THR A 330 0.16 10.74 2.51
C THR A 330 -1.10 11.04 3.29
N SER A 331 -2.00 11.79 2.65
CA SER A 331 -3.36 12.03 3.11
C SER A 331 -4.35 11.70 2.00
N GLN A 332 -5.35 10.91 2.36
CA GLN A 332 -6.46 10.56 1.48
C GLN A 332 -7.34 11.80 1.24
N GLU A 333 -7.82 12.43 2.31
CA GLU A 333 -8.75 13.56 2.23
C GLU A 333 -8.15 14.76 1.49
N ASP A 334 -6.89 15.11 1.73
CA ASP A 334 -6.29 16.28 1.09
C ASP A 334 -5.77 16.01 -0.33
N ALA A 335 -5.68 14.73 -0.70
CA ALA A 335 -4.96 14.25 -1.88
C ALA A 335 -3.58 14.92 -1.95
N ALA A 336 -2.78 14.67 -0.92
CA ALA A 336 -1.47 15.28 -0.77
C ALA A 336 -0.46 14.32 -0.12
N VAL A 337 0.81 14.67 -0.26
CA VAL A 337 1.93 14.04 0.43
C VAL A 337 2.79 15.11 1.09
N TRP A 338 3.07 14.97 2.38
CA TRP A 338 4.08 15.74 3.08
C TRP A 338 5.42 15.01 3.02
N ILE A 339 6.48 15.74 2.65
CA ILE A 339 7.86 15.23 2.61
C ILE A 339 8.69 15.99 3.64
N GLY A 340 9.38 15.27 4.52
CA GLY A 340 10.24 15.87 5.54
C GLY A 340 11.42 14.98 5.92
N LYS A 341 11.97 15.23 7.10
CA LYS A 341 13.14 14.51 7.64
C LYS A 341 12.84 13.83 8.98
N PHE A 342 13.47 12.69 9.23
CA PHE A 342 13.35 11.92 10.46
C PHE A 342 14.72 11.49 10.99
N ASP A 343 14.98 11.77 12.26
CA ASP A 343 16.16 11.29 13.00
C ASP A 343 15.82 9.98 13.70
N TRP A 344 16.41 8.89 13.22
CA TRP A 344 16.23 7.55 13.78
C TRP A 344 16.92 7.30 15.12
N THR A 345 17.88 8.14 15.50
CA THR A 345 18.54 8.07 16.80
C THR A 345 17.63 8.68 17.87
N ALA A 346 17.19 9.92 17.64
CA ALA A 346 16.30 10.66 18.53
C ALA A 346 14.82 10.21 18.42
N MET A 347 14.48 9.50 17.34
CA MET A 347 13.13 9.04 16.99
C MET A 347 12.15 10.20 16.84
N GLU A 348 12.57 11.27 16.16
CA GLU A 348 11.80 12.49 16.00
C GLU A 348 11.95 13.08 14.59
N PHE A 349 10.97 13.90 14.19
CA PHE A 349 11.07 14.68 12.97
C PHE A 349 12.01 15.85 13.18
N VAL A 350 12.84 16.15 12.18
CA VAL A 350 13.85 17.20 12.25
C VAL A 350 13.71 18.15 11.06
N HIS A 351 14.26 19.35 11.19
CA HIS A 351 14.38 20.26 10.05
C HIS A 351 15.40 19.73 9.05
N ALA A 352 15.24 20.08 7.77
CA ALA A 352 16.25 19.80 6.77
C ALA A 352 17.61 20.43 7.14
N GLU A 353 18.70 19.75 6.79
CA GLU A 353 20.05 20.23 7.07
C GLU A 353 20.27 21.65 6.50
N GLY A 354 20.77 22.56 7.33
CA GLY A 354 21.00 23.96 6.95
C GLY A 354 19.74 24.83 6.89
N ALA A 355 18.55 24.29 7.19
CA ALA A 355 17.37 25.10 7.42
C ALA A 355 17.50 25.86 8.74
N ASP A 356 17.02 27.10 8.76
CA ASP A 356 16.77 27.81 10.01
C ASP A 356 15.80 26.98 10.85
N THR A 357 16.11 26.79 12.14
CA THR A 357 15.22 26.12 13.11
C THR A 357 13.86 26.82 13.27
N SER A 358 13.70 28.01 12.69
CA SER A 358 12.42 28.72 12.56
C SER A 358 11.61 28.36 11.30
N GLY A 359 12.20 27.64 10.34
CA GLY A 359 11.57 27.22 9.09
C GLY A 359 10.66 25.99 9.25
N PRO A 360 9.95 25.56 8.18
CA PRO A 360 9.13 24.35 8.23
C PRO A 360 10.01 23.09 8.38
N TYR A 361 9.44 22.00 8.92
CA TYR A 361 10.13 20.71 9.00
C TYR A 361 10.18 20.00 7.64
N GLY A 362 9.19 20.26 6.80
CA GLY A 362 9.03 19.63 5.50
C GLY A 362 8.14 20.42 4.58
N GLN A 363 7.49 19.69 3.67
CA GLN A 363 6.75 20.30 2.59
C GLN A 363 5.61 19.42 2.09
N ILE A 364 4.41 19.99 2.03
CA ILE A 364 3.26 19.42 1.33
C ILE A 364 3.40 19.60 -0.19
N TYR A 365 3.19 18.51 -0.92
CA TYR A 365 2.97 18.43 -2.35
C TYR A 365 1.59 17.79 -2.59
N HIS A 366 0.89 18.25 -3.63
CA HIS A 366 -0.44 17.78 -3.97
C HIS A 366 -0.41 16.83 -5.14
N PHE A 367 -1.32 15.86 -5.13
CA PHE A 367 -1.62 15.08 -6.32
C PHE A 367 -2.23 15.98 -7.40
N PRO A 368 -2.04 15.64 -8.69
CA PRO A 368 -2.64 16.40 -9.78
C PRO A 368 -4.16 16.57 -9.62
N ARG A 369 -4.64 17.76 -10.00
CA ARG A 369 -6.07 18.09 -10.07
C ARG A 369 -6.56 18.05 -11.52
N THR A 370 -7.87 18.03 -11.72
CA THR A 370 -8.49 18.24 -13.05
C THR A 370 -8.28 19.67 -13.54
N ALA A 371 -8.65 19.95 -14.80
CA ALA A 371 -8.59 21.31 -15.38
C ALA A 371 -9.41 22.33 -14.58
N ASP A 372 -10.52 21.88 -13.99
CA ASP A 372 -11.41 22.68 -13.14
C ASP A 372 -11.02 22.61 -11.65
N CYS A 373 -9.77 22.23 -11.35
CA CYS A 373 -9.17 22.14 -10.01
C CYS A 373 -9.77 21.09 -9.06
N TRP A 374 -10.49 20.09 -9.56
CA TRP A 374 -11.06 19.05 -8.70
C TRP A 374 -10.06 17.97 -8.35
N LYS A 375 -10.21 17.38 -7.15
CA LYS A 375 -9.46 16.18 -6.77
C LYS A 375 -9.81 15.03 -7.72
N MET A 376 -8.81 14.27 -8.13
CA MET A 376 -8.98 13.03 -8.90
C MET A 376 -8.30 11.82 -8.26
N TYR A 377 -7.33 12.04 -7.37
CA TYR A 377 -6.70 11.02 -6.53
C TYR A 377 -7.36 11.07 -5.16
N CYS A 378 -8.51 10.44 -5.03
CA CYS A 378 -9.32 10.57 -3.82
C CYS A 378 -8.93 9.56 -2.74
N ASN A 379 -8.43 8.38 -3.14
CA ASN A 379 -8.22 7.24 -2.25
C ASN A 379 -6.77 6.75 -2.31
N VAL A 380 -5.78 7.65 -2.19
CA VAL A 380 -4.38 7.23 -2.12
C VAL A 380 -4.08 6.76 -0.71
N GLU A 381 -3.73 5.49 -0.57
CA GLU A 381 -3.51 4.85 0.72
C GLU A 381 -2.08 4.38 0.90
N GLY A 382 -1.46 3.78 -0.12
CA GLY A 382 -0.06 3.36 -0.02
C GLY A 382 0.93 4.43 -0.48
N VAL A 383 2.12 4.49 0.14
CA VAL A 383 3.30 5.22 -0.38
C VAL A 383 4.59 4.42 -0.22
N ALA A 384 5.47 4.48 -1.23
CA ALA A 384 6.83 3.96 -1.19
C ALA A 384 7.78 4.86 -1.99
N TRP A 385 9.06 4.90 -1.63
CA TRP A 385 10.07 5.60 -2.41
C TRP A 385 10.53 4.76 -3.63
N LEU A 386 10.72 5.40 -4.77
CA LEU A 386 11.46 4.85 -5.92
C LEU A 386 12.91 5.32 -5.87
N ASP A 387 13.12 6.61 -5.61
CA ASP A 387 14.42 7.24 -5.39
C ASP A 387 14.24 8.59 -4.68
N ALA A 388 15.24 9.48 -4.72
CA ALA A 388 15.18 10.78 -4.04
C ALA A 388 14.14 11.76 -4.62
N GLU A 389 13.67 11.55 -5.85
CA GLU A 389 12.80 12.49 -6.56
C GLU A 389 11.46 11.86 -6.94
N ARG A 390 11.29 10.55 -6.75
CA ARG A 390 10.12 9.80 -7.23
C ARG A 390 9.55 8.90 -6.15
N LEU A 391 8.22 8.91 -6.10
CA LEU A 391 7.41 8.14 -5.17
C LEU A 391 6.48 7.22 -5.96
N VAL A 392 6.12 6.12 -5.32
CA VAL A 392 5.12 5.17 -5.76
C VAL A 392 3.95 5.20 -4.80
N PHE A 393 2.75 5.19 -5.35
CA PHE A 393 1.50 5.24 -4.59
C PHE A 393 0.59 4.09 -4.99
N ALA A 394 -0.19 3.60 -4.04
CA ALA A 394 -1.30 2.67 -4.27
C ALA A 394 -2.62 3.36 -3.90
N SER A 395 -3.66 3.10 -4.68
CA SER A 395 -4.99 3.64 -4.44
C SER A 395 -6.02 2.55 -4.21
N ASP A 396 -6.85 2.80 -3.21
CA ASP A 396 -8.07 2.08 -2.90
C ASP A 396 -9.19 2.43 -3.90
N LYS A 397 -10.30 1.68 -3.85
CA LYS A 397 -11.51 1.86 -4.65
C LYS A 397 -12.33 3.03 -4.15
N SER A 398 -12.82 3.80 -5.12
CA SER A 398 -13.75 4.88 -4.82
C SER A 398 -15.06 4.37 -4.21
N LYS A 399 -15.53 5.05 -3.16
CA LYS A 399 -16.81 4.79 -2.50
C LYS A 399 -17.94 5.28 -3.40
N ARG A 400 -19.10 4.60 -3.35
CA ARG A 400 -20.26 4.91 -4.22
C ARG A 400 -20.78 6.35 -4.09
N ILE A 401 -20.55 6.98 -2.94
CA ILE A 401 -20.99 8.34 -2.61
C ILE A 401 -19.96 9.41 -2.98
N GLN A 402 -18.73 9.01 -3.30
CA GLN A 402 -17.70 9.94 -3.75
C GLN A 402 -18.01 10.43 -5.16
N ASP A 403 -17.38 11.53 -5.54
CA ASP A 403 -17.51 12.05 -6.89
C ASP A 403 -16.97 11.03 -7.90
N HIS A 404 -17.70 10.82 -9.01
CA HIS A 404 -17.32 9.90 -10.08
C HIS A 404 -15.88 10.10 -10.61
N ARG A 405 -15.32 11.32 -10.50
CA ARG A 405 -13.92 11.60 -10.87
C ARG A 405 -12.90 10.83 -10.04
N CYS A 406 -13.27 10.40 -8.84
CA CYS A 406 -12.44 9.55 -8.00
C CYS A 406 -12.23 8.16 -8.62
N MET A 407 -13.15 7.69 -9.47
CA MET A 407 -13.04 6.41 -10.16
C MET A 407 -11.91 6.39 -11.21
N ASP A 408 -11.47 7.55 -11.70
CA ASP A 408 -10.45 7.63 -12.76
C ASP A 408 -9.09 7.09 -12.30
N ARG A 409 -8.82 7.15 -10.99
CA ARG A 409 -7.54 6.81 -10.37
C ARG A 409 -7.64 5.78 -9.24
N ASP A 410 -8.82 5.22 -9.03
CA ASP A 410 -9.02 4.20 -8.00
C ASP A 410 -8.35 2.87 -8.38
N GLN A 411 -8.13 1.99 -7.40
CA GLN A 411 -7.64 0.61 -7.62
C GLN A 411 -6.43 0.53 -8.56
N SER A 412 -5.46 1.40 -8.31
CA SER A 412 -4.34 1.67 -9.22
C SER A 412 -3.04 1.85 -8.47
N VAL A 413 -1.94 1.73 -9.22
CA VAL A 413 -0.60 2.10 -8.77
C VAL A 413 -0.04 3.24 -9.63
N HIS A 414 0.68 4.15 -9.01
CA HIS A 414 1.13 5.40 -9.62
C HIS A 414 2.60 5.67 -9.29
N ILE A 415 3.43 6.01 -10.28
CA ILE A 415 4.74 6.62 -10.07
C ILE A 415 4.58 8.11 -10.33
N MET A 416 5.00 8.94 -9.37
CA MET A 416 5.03 10.38 -9.54
C MET A 416 6.36 10.97 -9.10
N ALA A 417 6.78 12.04 -9.76
CA ALA A 417 7.97 12.81 -9.44
C ALA A 417 7.62 14.07 -8.64
N LEU A 418 8.52 14.44 -7.73
CA LEU A 418 8.55 15.75 -7.10
C LEU A 418 8.80 16.83 -8.19
N PRO A 419 8.22 18.04 -8.04
CA PRO A 419 8.17 19.07 -9.08
C PRO A 419 9.45 19.88 -9.33
#